data_AF-A0A1A5P4T1-F1
#
_entry.id   AF-A0A1A5P4T1-F1
#
_cell.length_a   1.000
_cell.length_b   1.000
_cell.length_c   1.000
_cell.angle_alpha   90.00
_cell.angle_beta   90.00
_cell.angle_gamma   90.00
#
_symmetry.space_group_name_H-M   'P 1'
#
loop_
_entity.id
_entity.type
_entity.pdbx_description
1 polymer ?
#
loop_
_entity_poly.entity_id
_entity_poly.type
_entity_poly.pdbx_seq_one_letter_code
_entity_poly.pdbx_strand_id
1 'polypeptide(L)' 'MSAATETAIGEAKGTLTPVGLPRLEHLRGLPPGPGARVGALPGLPPFARSGFAGGLRREADRRGDVEPVDLHRMYRGE' A
#
# COMPACT_ATOMS: atom_id res chain seq x y z
N MET A 1 -15.31 17.20 16.63
CA MET A 1 -14.09 16.38 16.38
C MET A 1 -13.51 16.84 15.06
N SER A 2 -12.29 17.40 15.05
CA SER A 2 -11.62 17.78 13.81
C SER A 2 -11.12 16.51 13.11
N ALA A 3 -11.44 16.33 11.83
CA ALA A 3 -10.89 15.22 11.04
C ALA A 3 -9.39 15.46 10.87
N ALA A 4 -8.57 14.57 11.43
CA ALA A 4 -7.14 14.59 11.18
C ALA A 4 -6.90 14.25 9.71
N THR A 5 -6.26 15.17 8.95
CA THR A 5 -5.78 14.85 7.61
C THR A 5 -4.67 13.82 7.70
N GLU A 6 -4.85 12.71 6.99
CA GLU A 6 -3.87 11.63 6.86
C GLU A 6 -3.41 11.56 5.40
N THR A 7 -2.09 11.49 5.19
CA THR A 7 -1.50 11.43 3.85
C THR A 7 -1.22 9.97 3.51
N ALA A 8 -1.81 9.48 2.42
CA ALA A 8 -1.55 8.14 1.88
C ALA A 8 -0.82 8.23 0.54
N ILE A 9 0.06 7.27 0.26
CA ILE A 9 0.75 7.15 -1.03
C ILE A 9 0.35 5.81 -1.66
N GLY A 10 -0.51 5.88 -2.68
CA GLY A 10 -0.96 4.71 -3.43
C GLY A 10 -0.18 4.49 -4.72
N GLU A 11 0.00 3.23 -5.10
CA GLU A 11 0.58 2.85 -6.39
C GLU A 11 -0.31 1.83 -7.10
N ALA A 12 -0.63 2.06 -8.38
CA ALA A 12 -1.34 1.09 -9.20
C ALA A 12 -0.44 0.38 -10.21
N LYS A 13 -0.55 -0.96 -10.28
CA LYS A 13 0.18 -1.78 -11.24
C LYS A 13 -0.71 -2.74 -12.03
N GLY A 14 -0.57 -2.68 -13.35
CA GLY A 14 -1.18 -3.60 -14.32
C GLY A 14 -0.25 -4.74 -14.72
N THR A 15 0.34 -5.46 -13.77
CA THR A 15 1.21 -6.61 -14.07
C THR A 15 0.41 -7.90 -14.23
N LEU A 16 0.97 -8.87 -14.96
CA LEU A 16 0.42 -10.23 -15.06
C LEU A 16 0.89 -11.13 -13.91
N THR A 17 1.99 -10.77 -13.25
CA THR A 17 2.56 -11.49 -12.10
C THR A 17 2.25 -10.75 -10.80
N PRO A 18 2.12 -11.46 -9.66
CA PRO A 18 1.88 -10.83 -8.35
C PRO A 18 2.97 -9.82 -7.96
N VAL A 19 2.59 -8.76 -7.24
CA VAL A 19 3.53 -7.76 -6.72
C VAL A 19 4.29 -8.30 -5.51
N GLY A 20 5.62 -8.09 -5.47
CA GLY A 20 6.52 -8.65 -4.47
C GLY A 20 7.17 -7.63 -3.51
N LEU A 21 7.87 -8.15 -2.50
CA LEU A 21 8.48 -7.40 -1.39
C LEU A 21 9.41 -6.24 -1.78
N PRO A 22 10.33 -6.38 -2.77
CA PRO A 22 11.21 -5.26 -3.16
C PRO A 22 10.43 -4.00 -3.58
N ARG A 23 9.18 -4.17 -4.04
CA ARG A 23 8.32 -3.06 -4.40
C ARG A 23 7.78 -2.32 -3.18
N LEU A 24 7.45 -3.04 -2.12
CA LEU A 24 6.96 -2.44 -0.89
C LEU A 24 8.05 -1.59 -0.22
N GLU A 25 9.29 -2.07 -0.25
CA GLU A 25 10.45 -1.33 0.24
C GLU A 25 10.68 -0.04 -0.57
N HIS A 26 10.49 -0.10 -1.89
CA HIS A 26 10.56 1.09 -2.73
C HIS A 26 9.51 2.14 -2.33
N LEU A 27 8.26 1.74 -2.07
CA LEU A 27 7.21 2.66 -1.62
C LEU A 27 7.53 3.32 -0.27
N ARG A 28 8.11 2.57 0.66
CA ARG A 28 8.56 3.10 1.96
C ARG A 28 9.70 4.09 1.84
N GLY A 29 10.50 4.01 0.78
CA GLY A 29 11.58 4.96 0.50
C GLY A 29 11.11 6.28 -0.11
N LEU A 30 9.82 6.42 -0.45
CA LEU A 30 9.29 7.66 -1.02
C LEU A 30 9.16 8.73 0.07
N PRO A 31 9.60 9.98 -0.20
CA PRO A 31 9.41 11.07 0.76
C PRO A 31 7.90 11.30 0.97
N PRO A 32 7.47 11.57 2.21
CA PRO A 32 6.10 12.00 2.45
C PRO A 32 5.79 13.28 1.66
N GLY A 33 4.54 13.43 1.21
CA GLY A 33 4.08 14.66 0.58
C GLY A 33 4.13 15.87 1.53
N PRO A 34 4.03 17.10 1.00
CA PRO A 34 3.98 18.32 1.81
C PRO A 34 2.84 18.25 2.84
N GLY A 35 3.15 18.44 4.12
CA GLY A 35 2.15 18.42 5.21
C GLY A 35 1.99 17.09 5.94
N ALA A 36 2.73 16.04 5.58
CA ALA A 36 2.73 14.80 6.36
C ALA A 36 3.27 15.03 7.78
N ARG A 37 2.62 14.43 8.78
CA ARG A 37 3.08 14.50 10.17
C ARG A 37 4.37 13.71 10.34
N VAL A 38 5.40 14.36 10.88
CA VAL A 38 6.65 13.70 11.26
C VAL A 38 6.34 12.60 12.28
N GLY A 39 6.71 11.36 11.97
CA GLY A 39 6.48 10.18 12.83
C GLY A 39 5.22 9.37 12.52
N ALA A 40 4.33 9.84 11.65
CA ALA A 40 3.24 9.02 11.11
C ALA A 40 3.73 8.29 9.86
N LEU A 41 3.70 6.95 9.87
CA LEU A 41 3.90 6.17 8.65
C LEU A 41 2.71 6.47 7.72
N PRO A 42 2.94 6.95 6.48
CA PRO A 42 1.85 7.11 5.54
C PRO A 42 1.22 5.75 5.29
N GLY A 43 -0.11 5.68 5.29
CA GLY A 43 -0.80 4.50 4.80
C GLY A 43 -0.35 4.23 3.37
N LEU A 44 0.14 3.02 3.11
CA LEU A 44 0.55 2.58 1.78
C LEU A 44 -0.53 1.64 1.23
N PRO A 45 -1.45 2.11 0.39
CA PRO A 45 -2.35 1.24 -0.35
C PRO A 45 -1.76 0.87 -1.72
N PRO A 46 -0.95 -0.20 -1.85
CA PRO A 46 -0.61 -0.69 -3.17
C PRO A 46 -1.85 -1.33 -3.80
N PHE A 47 -2.06 -1.06 -5.09
CA PHE A 47 -3.12 -1.61 -5.92
C PHE A 47 -2.52 -2.55 -6.96
N ALA A 48 -2.95 -3.81 -6.97
CA ALA A 48 -2.46 -4.81 -7.91
C ALA A 48 -3.61 -5.52 -8.62
N ARG A 49 -3.52 -5.66 -9.95
CA ARG A 49 -4.45 -6.46 -10.75
C ARG A 49 -4.29 -7.97 -10.52
N SER A 50 -3.05 -8.42 -10.35
CA SER A 50 -2.66 -9.83 -10.22
C SER A 50 -2.46 -10.25 -8.77
N GLY A 51 -2.91 -9.44 -7.80
CA GLY A 51 -2.71 -9.67 -6.38
C GLY A 51 -1.25 -9.50 -5.92
N PHE A 52 -0.97 -10.04 -4.73
CA PHE A 52 0.30 -9.85 -4.02
C PHE A 52 0.94 -11.18 -3.66
N ALA A 53 2.27 -11.24 -3.73
CA ALA A 53 3.02 -12.41 -3.28
C ALA A 53 2.83 -12.63 -1.76
N GLY A 54 2.79 -13.90 -1.33
CA GLY A 54 2.53 -14.23 0.09
C GLY A 54 3.55 -13.65 1.07
N GLY A 55 4.81 -13.44 0.64
CA GLY A 55 5.82 -12.76 1.45
C GLY A 55 5.48 -11.29 1.73
N LEU A 56 4.88 -10.59 0.76
CA LEU A 56 4.43 -9.21 0.91
C LEU A 56 3.25 -9.14 1.88
N ARG A 57 2.26 -10.02 1.73
CA ARG A 57 1.08 -10.09 2.61
C ARG A 57 1.50 -10.21 4.08
N ARG A 58 2.39 -11.17 4.38
CA ARG A 58 2.93 -11.38 5.74
C ARG A 58 3.72 -10.21 6.29
N GLU A 59 4.34 -9.41 5.44
CA GLU A 59 5.07 -8.19 5.87
C GLU A 59 4.11 -7.05 6.17
N ALA A 60 3.08 -6.88 5.33
CA ALA A 60 2.01 -5.89 5.54
C ALA A 60 1.26 -6.16 6.85
N ASP A 61 0.85 -7.42 7.08
CA ASP A 61 0.15 -7.82 8.30
C ASP A 61 1.00 -7.58 9.57
N ARG A 62 2.33 -7.73 9.47
CA ARG A 62 3.23 -7.56 10.62
C ARG A 62 3.40 -6.09 11.01
N ARG A 63 3.45 -5.19 10.02
CA ARG A 63 3.80 -3.77 10.25
C ARG A 63 2.58 -2.86 10.35
N GLY A 64 1.46 -3.23 9.73
CA GLY A 64 0.21 -2.44 9.76
C GLY A 64 0.29 -1.10 9.03
N ASP A 65 1.39 -0.83 8.32
CA ASP A 65 1.64 0.41 7.55
C ASP A 65 1.11 0.33 6.11
N VAL A 66 0.61 -0.83 5.70
CA VAL A 66 0.29 -1.17 4.32
C VAL A 66 -1.07 -1.83 4.25
N GLU A 67 -1.93 -1.35 3.35
CA GLU A 67 -3.25 -1.91 3.07
C GLU A 67 -3.29 -2.44 1.62
N PRO A 68 -3.01 -3.73 1.38
CA PRO A 68 -2.97 -4.26 0.01
C PRO A 68 -4.35 -4.28 -0.63
N VAL A 69 -4.55 -3.53 -1.71
CA VAL A 69 -5.80 -3.50 -2.46
C VAL A 69 -5.69 -4.38 -3.70
N ASP A 70 -6.42 -5.50 -3.68
CA ASP A 70 -6.53 -6.38 -4.84
C ASP A 70 -7.62 -5.84 -5.79
N LEU A 71 -7.20 -5.33 -6.95
CA LEU A 71 -8.13 -4.76 -7.92
C LEU A 71 -9.09 -5.79 -8.47
N HIS A 72 -8.68 -7.07 -8.59
CA HIS A 72 -9.57 -8.12 -9.07
C HIS A 72 -10.71 -8.37 -8.07
N ARG A 73 -10.39 -8.44 -6.77
CA ARG A 73 -11.40 -8.54 -5.70
C ARG A 73 -12.31 -7.31 -5.68
N MET A 74 -11.74 -6.10 -5.81
CA MET A 74 -12.49 -4.85 -5.86
C MET A 74 -13.48 -4.82 -7.04
N TYR A 75 -13.06 -5.28 -8.22
CA TYR A 75 -13.93 -5.36 -9.40
C TYR A 75 -15.00 -6.46 -9.28
N ARG A 76 -14.80 -7.48 -8.45
CA ARG A 76 -15.74 -8.59 -8.25
C ARG A 76 -16.60 -8.50 -6.99
N GLY A 77 -16.29 -7.58 -6.08
CA GLY A 77 -17.01 -7.39 -4.81
C GLY A 77 -16.72 -8.47 -3.75
N GLU A 78 -15.50 -9.01 -3.72
CA GLU A 78 -15.04 -10.04 -2.75
C GLU A 78 -14.34 -9.48 -1.50
#